data_AF-A0A838E6Q8-F1
#
_entry.id   AF-A0A838E6Q8-F1
#
_cell.length_a   1.000
_cell.length_b   1.000
_cell.length_c   1.000
_cell.angle_alpha   90.00
_cell.angle_beta   90.00
_cell.angle_gamma   90.00
#
_symmetry.space_group_name_H-M   'P 1'
#
loop_
_entity.id
_entity.type
_entity.pdbx_description
1 polymer ?
#
loop_
_entity_poly.entity_id
_entity_poly.type
_entity_poly.pdbx_seq_one_letter_code
_entity_poly.pdbx_strand_id
1 'polypeptide(L)'
;MRSLALGAVEVSPLELASVQATLAAGGVYREPTFVTRIADAGGQVLWERAPTAGQRVLDDGVAWLVTTALRDVVASGTGTAADLRRPTAGKTGTSQDGADAWFAGYTPDLAAAVWIGFPEGRVEMEPPRTRVRVEGGKWPAEAFARFGLSALAQVPANDFPLPSDALTTVRVDATRGCLPNPFTPPEVVAERSYLVGTEPTKACTEPADPPRVEVPEVTGRGVDAAIERLEAAGFAVRRREAFSTQLPPGFVVRQIPGPGEQELLAGFTATVFSSVADRSDVPIPDVLGQPLAAARAALETAGFVVEADLRCPTAPRCAPRRPPALGRFGSSRPPRTRRRAPRPCACPPTRPQTERRAARGDCACRRTPTGCPTPRSARGCPRPA
;
A
#
# COMPACT_ATOMS: atom_id res chain seq x y z
N MET A 1 1.44 -11.23 -29.94
CA MET A 1 1.39 -11.49 -28.48
C MET A 1 -0.02 -11.59 -27.88
N ARG A 2 -1.05 -10.82 -28.30
CA ARG A 2 -2.38 -10.84 -27.63
C ARG A 2 -3.04 -12.23 -27.46
N SER A 3 -2.86 -13.18 -28.41
CA SER A 3 -3.42 -14.54 -28.31
C SER A 3 -2.92 -15.38 -27.14
N LEU A 4 -1.67 -15.20 -26.68
CA LEU A 4 -1.09 -16.03 -25.61
C LEU A 4 -1.84 -15.85 -24.29
N ALA A 5 -2.25 -14.61 -23.98
CA ALA A 5 -2.99 -14.28 -22.76
C ALA A 5 -4.42 -14.87 -22.72
N LEU A 6 -4.93 -15.42 -23.83
CA LEU A 6 -6.23 -16.07 -23.94
C LEU A 6 -6.12 -17.60 -24.07
N GLY A 7 -4.93 -18.18 -23.87
CA GLY A 7 -4.74 -19.63 -23.91
C GLY A 7 -4.74 -20.26 -25.31
N ALA A 8 -4.34 -19.51 -26.34
CA ALA A 8 -4.24 -20.01 -27.72
C ALA A 8 -3.00 -20.91 -27.97
N VAL A 9 -2.73 -21.83 -27.04
CA VAL A 9 -1.66 -22.85 -27.09
C VAL A 9 -2.25 -24.14 -26.53
N GLU A 10 -2.11 -25.24 -27.27
CA GLU A 10 -2.53 -26.56 -26.79
C GLU A 10 -1.58 -27.02 -25.67
N VAL A 11 -2.17 -27.44 -24.54
CA VAL A 11 -1.46 -27.90 -23.34
C VAL A 11 -2.19 -29.09 -22.74
N SER A 12 -1.45 -30.06 -22.21
CA SER A 12 -2.07 -31.24 -21.58
C SER A 12 -2.65 -30.91 -20.19
N PRO A 13 -3.63 -31.70 -19.70
CA PRO A 13 -4.09 -31.59 -18.32
C PRO A 13 -2.96 -31.82 -17.30
N LEU A 14 -1.95 -32.64 -17.63
CA LEU A 14 -0.81 -32.89 -16.75
C LEU A 14 0.09 -31.65 -16.59
N GLU A 15 0.35 -30.92 -17.67
CA GLU A 15 1.10 -29.67 -17.63
C GLU A 15 0.34 -28.59 -16.85
N LEU A 16 -0.96 -28.42 -17.10
CA LEU A 16 -1.78 -27.47 -16.35
C LEU A 16 -1.87 -27.81 -14.86
N ALA A 17 -2.01 -29.10 -14.51
CA ALA A 17 -1.96 -29.55 -13.12
C ALA A 17 -0.57 -29.31 -12.48
N SER A 18 0.52 -29.48 -13.24
CA SER A 18 1.88 -29.17 -12.77
C SER A 18 2.10 -27.67 -12.55
N VAL A 19 1.50 -26.80 -13.37
CA VAL A 19 1.47 -25.34 -13.13
C VAL A 19 0.69 -25.02 -11.86
N GLN A 20 -0.49 -25.62 -11.65
CA GLN A 20 -1.26 -25.42 -10.40
C GLN A 20 -0.48 -25.90 -9.17
N ALA A 21 0.18 -27.07 -9.24
CA ALA A 21 1.04 -27.59 -8.18
C ALA A 21 2.24 -26.68 -7.88
N THR A 22 2.80 -26.02 -8.91
CA THR A 22 3.89 -25.05 -8.77
C THR A 22 3.44 -23.79 -8.03
N LEU A 23 2.21 -23.33 -8.26
CA LEU A 23 1.62 -22.21 -7.51
C LEU A 23 1.32 -22.61 -6.06
N ALA A 24 0.68 -23.77 -5.85
CA ALA A 24 0.42 -24.34 -4.53
C ALA A 24 1.69 -24.46 -3.67
N ALA A 25 2.80 -24.88 -4.29
CA ALA A 25 4.11 -25.05 -3.67
C ALA A 25 4.96 -23.75 -3.64
N GLY A 26 4.34 -22.57 -3.57
CA GLY A 26 5.04 -21.30 -3.38
C GLY A 26 6.01 -20.94 -4.51
N GLY A 27 5.70 -21.32 -5.75
CA GLY A 27 6.57 -21.08 -6.92
C GLY A 27 7.67 -22.12 -7.15
N VAL A 28 7.66 -23.25 -6.43
CA VAL A 28 8.63 -24.35 -6.58
C VAL A 28 8.06 -25.46 -7.48
N TYR A 29 8.55 -25.50 -8.72
CA TYR A 29 8.24 -26.54 -9.69
C TYR A 29 8.84 -27.90 -9.26
N ARG A 30 8.08 -28.97 -9.49
CA ARG A 30 8.56 -30.36 -9.38
C ARG A 30 8.06 -31.14 -10.59
N GLU A 31 8.95 -31.93 -11.17
CA GLU A 31 8.66 -32.85 -12.27
C GLU A 31 7.55 -33.85 -11.84
N PRO A 32 6.39 -33.88 -12.53
CA PRO A 32 5.34 -34.87 -12.31
C PRO A 32 5.88 -36.28 -12.50
N THR A 33 5.50 -37.22 -11.65
CA THR A 33 6.03 -38.60 -11.71
C THR A 33 5.02 -39.60 -11.17
N PHE A 34 4.83 -40.69 -11.90
CA PHE A 34 3.82 -41.71 -11.62
C PHE A 34 4.37 -42.87 -10.77
N VAL A 35 5.66 -43.19 -10.90
CA VAL A 35 6.31 -44.29 -10.18
C VAL A 35 7.18 -43.73 -9.05
N THR A 36 6.81 -44.03 -7.80
CA THR A 36 7.54 -43.60 -6.60
C THR A 36 8.36 -44.72 -5.96
N ARG A 37 7.91 -45.97 -6.06
CA ARG A 37 8.54 -47.16 -5.45
C ARG A 37 8.28 -48.38 -6.33
N ILE A 38 9.31 -49.21 -6.50
CA ILE A 38 9.26 -50.51 -7.19
C ILE A 38 9.73 -51.58 -6.20
N ALA A 39 8.93 -52.63 -6.04
CA ALA A 39 9.26 -53.77 -5.20
C ALA A 39 8.99 -55.09 -5.95
N ASP A 40 9.64 -56.16 -5.51
CA ASP A 40 9.39 -57.51 -6.03
C ASP A 40 8.15 -58.19 -5.40
N ALA A 41 7.87 -59.42 -5.81
CA ALA A 41 6.75 -60.21 -5.29
C ALA A 41 6.91 -60.64 -3.81
N GLY A 42 8.11 -60.53 -3.23
CA GLY A 42 8.36 -60.69 -1.79
C GLY A 42 8.22 -59.39 -1.00
N GLY A 43 8.00 -58.25 -1.68
CA GLY A 43 7.91 -56.92 -1.08
C GLY A 43 9.26 -56.22 -0.88
N GLN A 44 10.37 -56.82 -1.32
CA GLN A 44 11.69 -56.20 -1.26
C GLN A 44 11.75 -55.01 -2.22
N VAL A 45 12.16 -53.84 -1.71
CA VAL A 45 12.32 -52.64 -2.53
C VAL A 45 13.50 -52.82 -3.48
N LEU A 46 13.24 -52.66 -4.77
CA LEU A 46 14.24 -52.66 -5.84
C LEU A 46 14.67 -51.24 -6.19
N TRP A 47 13.75 -50.28 -6.09
CA TRP A 47 13.98 -48.86 -6.33
C TRP A 47 12.95 -47.99 -5.61
N GLU A 48 13.36 -46.81 -5.16
CA GLU A 48 12.47 -45.80 -4.56
C GLU A 48 12.97 -44.40 -4.92
N ARG A 49 12.05 -43.47 -5.23
CA ARG A 49 12.40 -42.12 -5.70
C ARG A 49 12.96 -41.30 -4.54
N ALA A 50 14.21 -40.85 -4.67
CA ALA A 50 14.78 -39.88 -3.75
C ALA A 50 13.92 -38.58 -3.73
N PRO A 51 13.70 -37.96 -2.55
CA PRO A 51 12.95 -36.71 -2.45
C PRO A 51 13.55 -35.59 -3.31
N THR A 52 12.73 -34.91 -4.10
CA THR A 52 13.18 -33.80 -4.96
C THR A 52 12.92 -32.46 -4.27
N ALA A 53 13.98 -31.65 -4.13
CA ALA A 53 13.84 -30.27 -3.63
C ALA A 53 12.90 -29.43 -4.52
N GLY A 54 12.93 -29.71 -5.82
CA GLY A 54 12.27 -28.92 -6.86
C GLY A 54 13.15 -27.78 -7.36
N GLN A 55 12.63 -27.01 -8.30
CA GLN A 55 13.27 -25.80 -8.83
C GLN A 55 12.36 -24.61 -8.54
N ARG A 56 12.87 -23.56 -7.88
CA ARG A 56 12.15 -22.29 -7.77
C ARG A 56 12.10 -21.64 -9.15
N VAL A 57 10.90 -21.47 -9.70
CA VAL A 57 10.63 -20.85 -11.01
C VAL A 57 9.81 -19.58 -10.90
N LEU A 58 9.12 -19.36 -9.77
CA LEU A 58 8.50 -18.11 -9.39
C LEU A 58 8.99 -17.68 -8.01
N ASP A 59 8.93 -16.37 -7.74
CA ASP A 59 9.05 -15.85 -6.38
C ASP A 59 7.84 -16.28 -5.52
N ASP A 60 8.05 -16.42 -4.22
CA ASP A 60 7.05 -16.91 -3.26
C ASP A 60 5.93 -15.88 -3.03
N GLY A 61 6.28 -14.59 -2.94
CA GLY A 61 5.32 -13.49 -2.90
C GLY A 61 4.50 -13.41 -4.19
N VAL A 62 5.14 -13.63 -5.35
CA VAL A 62 4.44 -13.68 -6.65
C VAL A 62 3.45 -14.84 -6.69
N ALA A 63 3.86 -16.04 -6.30
CA ALA A 63 2.99 -17.22 -6.24
C ALA A 63 1.83 -17.01 -5.26
N TRP A 64 2.07 -16.39 -4.10
CA TRP A 64 1.04 -16.07 -3.12
C TRP A 64 0.03 -15.02 -3.62
N LEU A 65 0.47 -13.96 -4.30
CA LEU A 65 -0.44 -12.95 -4.87
C LEU A 65 -1.32 -13.55 -5.98
N VAL A 66 -0.75 -14.42 -6.83
CA VAL A 66 -1.53 -15.19 -7.81
C VAL A 66 -2.51 -16.12 -7.12
N THR A 67 -2.09 -16.83 -6.07
CA THR A 67 -2.97 -17.70 -5.27
C THR A 67 -4.14 -16.92 -4.68
N THR A 68 -3.89 -15.76 -4.08
CA THR A 68 -4.92 -14.88 -3.52
C THR A 68 -5.95 -14.46 -4.58
N ALA A 69 -5.50 -13.98 -5.74
CA ALA A 69 -6.41 -13.62 -6.83
C ALA A 69 -7.20 -14.81 -7.40
N LEU A 70 -6.62 -16.03 -7.35
CA LEU A 70 -7.29 -17.26 -7.80
C LEU A 70 -8.21 -17.88 -6.74
N ARG A 71 -8.12 -17.49 -5.46
CA ARG A 71 -9.12 -17.82 -4.43
C ARG A 71 -10.44 -17.11 -4.70
N ASP A 72 -10.40 -15.82 -5.05
CA ASP A 72 -11.60 -15.02 -5.34
C ASP A 72 -12.42 -15.61 -6.50
N VAL A 73 -11.76 -16.20 -7.51
CA VAL A 73 -12.42 -16.89 -8.63
C VAL A 73 -13.32 -18.04 -8.15
N VAL A 74 -12.93 -18.74 -7.08
CA VAL A 74 -13.70 -19.84 -6.47
C VAL A 74 -14.66 -19.34 -5.39
N ALA A 75 -14.27 -18.33 -4.60
CA ALA A 75 -15.09 -17.81 -3.50
C ALA A 75 -16.31 -17.01 -3.96
N SER A 76 -16.19 -16.24 -5.06
CA SER A 76 -17.25 -15.35 -5.55
C SER A 76 -17.28 -15.15 -7.08
N GLY A 77 -16.27 -15.64 -7.80
CA GLY A 77 -16.14 -15.49 -9.25
C GLY A 77 -16.78 -16.59 -10.08
N THR A 78 -16.18 -16.85 -11.26
CA THR A 78 -16.70 -17.80 -12.26
C THR A 78 -16.46 -19.27 -11.92
N GLY A 79 -15.67 -19.58 -10.89
CA GLY A 79 -15.28 -20.93 -10.48
C GLY A 79 -16.00 -21.46 -9.25
N THR A 80 -17.11 -20.85 -8.81
CA THR A 80 -17.81 -21.19 -7.56
C THR A 80 -18.30 -22.64 -7.46
N ALA A 81 -18.54 -23.32 -8.58
CA ALA A 81 -18.85 -24.75 -8.60
C ALA A 81 -17.65 -25.65 -8.20
N ALA A 82 -16.45 -25.09 -8.02
CA ALA A 82 -15.24 -25.78 -7.56
C ALA A 82 -14.98 -25.64 -6.05
N ASP A 83 -15.88 -25.03 -5.26
CA ASP A 83 -15.69 -24.88 -3.81
C ASP A 83 -15.64 -26.25 -3.10
N LEU A 84 -14.50 -26.51 -2.44
CA LEU A 84 -14.25 -27.70 -1.63
C LEU A 84 -14.57 -27.49 -0.13
N ARG A 85 -15.12 -26.32 0.25
CA ARG A 85 -15.32 -25.85 1.63
C ARG A 85 -14.03 -25.81 2.46
N ARG A 86 -12.92 -25.49 1.78
CA ARG A 86 -11.56 -25.35 2.32
C ARG A 86 -10.76 -24.36 1.46
N PRO A 87 -9.58 -23.87 1.90
CA PRO A 87 -8.72 -23.01 1.07
C PRO A 87 -8.44 -23.63 -0.30
N THR A 88 -9.05 -23.03 -1.33
CA THR A 88 -9.06 -23.51 -2.72
C THR A 88 -8.84 -22.31 -3.64
N ALA A 89 -7.99 -22.48 -4.64
CA ALA A 89 -7.70 -21.51 -5.68
C ALA A 89 -7.89 -22.16 -7.05
N GLY A 90 -8.27 -21.41 -8.08
CA GLY A 90 -8.34 -21.97 -9.43
C GLY A 90 -8.82 -21.00 -10.49
N LYS A 91 -8.77 -21.44 -11.74
CA LYS A 91 -9.18 -20.66 -12.90
C LYS A 91 -10.03 -21.45 -13.88
N THR A 92 -11.12 -20.83 -14.29
CA THR A 92 -11.96 -21.21 -15.42
C THR A 92 -11.28 -20.91 -16.76
N GLY A 93 -11.34 -21.86 -17.70
CA GLY A 93 -11.05 -21.63 -19.11
C GLY A 93 -12.24 -22.04 -19.97
N THR A 94 -12.49 -21.29 -21.04
CA THR A 94 -13.42 -21.65 -22.12
C THR A 94 -12.77 -21.18 -23.41
N SER A 95 -12.64 -22.04 -24.43
CA SER A 95 -12.12 -21.61 -25.73
C SER A 95 -13.12 -20.71 -26.47
N GLN A 96 -12.63 -19.85 -27.38
CA GLN A 96 -13.46 -18.83 -28.03
C GLN A 96 -14.65 -19.42 -28.82
N ASP A 97 -14.53 -20.67 -29.27
CA ASP A 97 -15.51 -21.38 -30.09
C ASP A 97 -16.39 -22.35 -29.27
N GLY A 98 -16.38 -22.26 -27.93
CA GLY A 98 -17.20 -23.09 -27.04
C GLY A 98 -16.89 -24.59 -27.07
N ALA A 99 -15.75 -24.98 -27.66
CA ALA A 99 -15.37 -26.38 -27.90
C ALA A 99 -14.56 -27.01 -26.75
N ASP A 100 -13.96 -26.19 -25.89
CA ASP A 100 -13.11 -26.61 -24.79
C ASP A 100 -13.54 -25.90 -23.50
N ALA A 101 -13.86 -26.67 -22.46
CA ALA A 101 -14.16 -26.15 -21.14
C ALA A 101 -13.15 -26.71 -20.13
N TRP A 102 -12.47 -25.81 -19.42
CA TRP A 102 -11.38 -26.14 -18.50
C TRP A 102 -11.66 -25.59 -17.10
N PHE A 103 -11.31 -26.37 -16.08
CA PHE A 103 -11.04 -25.84 -14.75
C PHE A 103 -9.71 -26.38 -14.24
N ALA A 104 -8.78 -25.48 -13.93
CA ALA A 104 -7.51 -25.82 -13.29
C ALA A 104 -7.47 -25.18 -11.90
N GLY A 105 -7.27 -25.98 -10.86
CA GLY A 105 -7.32 -25.51 -9.47
C GLY A 105 -6.50 -26.36 -8.51
N TYR A 106 -6.38 -25.86 -7.28
CA TYR A 106 -5.53 -26.41 -6.25
C TYR A 106 -5.93 -25.98 -4.83
N THR A 107 -5.55 -26.80 -3.86
CA THR A 107 -5.40 -26.49 -2.43
C THR A 107 -3.90 -26.52 -2.10
N PRO A 108 -3.44 -26.32 -0.85
CA PRO A 108 -2.05 -26.59 -0.49
C PRO A 108 -1.61 -28.06 -0.69
N ASP A 109 -2.56 -29.00 -0.71
CA ASP A 109 -2.33 -30.45 -0.65
C ASP A 109 -2.59 -31.17 -1.98
N LEU A 110 -3.33 -30.56 -2.90
CA LEU A 110 -3.80 -31.16 -4.14
C LEU A 110 -3.80 -30.12 -5.27
N ALA A 111 -3.40 -30.54 -6.47
CA ALA A 111 -3.54 -29.76 -7.70
C ALA A 111 -4.12 -30.64 -8.81
N ALA A 112 -5.07 -30.11 -9.58
CA ALA A 112 -5.69 -30.83 -10.68
C ALA A 112 -6.16 -29.89 -11.81
N ALA A 113 -6.21 -30.42 -13.02
CA ALA A 113 -6.84 -29.76 -14.16
C ALA A 113 -7.84 -30.72 -14.81
N VAL A 114 -9.05 -30.22 -15.04
CA VAL A 114 -10.14 -30.93 -15.71
C VAL A 114 -10.42 -30.24 -17.04
N TRP A 115 -10.39 -31.01 -18.13
CA TRP A 115 -10.90 -30.63 -19.44
C TRP A 115 -12.18 -31.40 -19.72
N ILE A 116 -13.12 -30.74 -20.41
CA ILE A 116 -14.24 -31.37 -21.09
C ILE A 116 -14.32 -30.77 -22.50
N GLY A 117 -14.48 -31.64 -23.48
CA GLY A 117 -14.56 -31.37 -24.90
C GLY A 117 -14.81 -32.68 -25.66
N PHE A 118 -14.87 -32.63 -26.98
CA PHE A 118 -15.08 -33.80 -27.83
C PHE A 118 -13.74 -34.34 -28.36
N PRO A 119 -13.44 -35.65 -28.22
CA PRO A 119 -12.18 -36.22 -28.72
C PRO A 119 -12.09 -36.24 -30.26
N GLU A 120 -13.21 -36.08 -30.96
CA GLU A 120 -13.27 -35.97 -32.42
C GLU A 120 -12.77 -34.61 -32.94
N GLY A 121 -12.55 -33.62 -32.06
CA GLY A 121 -11.98 -32.31 -32.39
C GLY A 121 -12.78 -31.15 -31.79
N ARG A 122 -12.53 -29.95 -32.32
CA ARG A 122 -13.07 -28.68 -31.77
C ARG A 122 -14.57 -28.51 -32.10
N VAL A 123 -15.42 -29.24 -31.38
CA VAL A 123 -16.87 -29.26 -31.53
C VAL A 123 -17.54 -28.46 -30.41
N GLU A 124 -18.30 -27.43 -30.78
CA GLU A 124 -19.03 -26.56 -29.85
C GLU A 124 -19.98 -27.33 -28.91
N MET A 125 -19.86 -27.07 -27.60
CA MET A 125 -20.59 -27.76 -26.53
C MET A 125 -21.89 -27.05 -26.11
N GLU A 126 -22.71 -26.69 -27.10
CA GLU A 126 -24.01 -26.02 -26.92
C GLU A 126 -25.22 -26.96 -27.10
N PRO A 127 -26.39 -26.61 -26.52
CA PRO A 127 -27.66 -27.23 -26.90
C PRO A 127 -27.95 -27.05 -28.39
N PRO A 128 -28.48 -28.07 -29.09
CA PRO A 128 -29.00 -29.33 -28.55
C PRO A 128 -27.96 -30.46 -28.42
N ARG A 129 -26.68 -30.24 -28.78
CA ARG A 129 -25.63 -31.27 -28.68
C ARG A 129 -25.31 -31.63 -27.22
N THR A 130 -25.36 -30.65 -26.34
CA THR A 130 -25.21 -30.80 -24.88
C THR A 130 -26.50 -30.38 -24.17
N ARG A 131 -26.67 -30.80 -22.91
CA ARG A 131 -27.80 -30.37 -22.06
C ARG A 131 -27.75 -28.88 -21.71
N VAL A 132 -26.55 -28.29 -21.66
CA VAL A 132 -26.27 -26.90 -21.29
C VAL A 132 -25.03 -26.42 -22.02
N ARG A 133 -24.92 -25.11 -22.25
CA ARG A 133 -23.65 -24.43 -22.56
C ARG A 133 -22.56 -24.88 -21.59
N VAL A 134 -21.54 -25.60 -22.06
CA VAL A 134 -20.44 -26.11 -21.21
C VAL A 134 -19.32 -25.08 -21.17
N GLU A 135 -19.02 -24.59 -19.97
CA GLU A 135 -17.99 -23.58 -19.69
C GLU A 135 -17.16 -24.05 -18.50
N GLY A 136 -15.94 -23.52 -18.33
CA GLY A 136 -15.05 -23.92 -17.24
C GLY A 136 -15.69 -23.92 -15.83
N GLY A 137 -16.59 -22.97 -15.56
CA GLY A 137 -17.31 -22.83 -14.29
C GLY A 137 -18.48 -23.80 -14.06
N LYS A 138 -18.74 -24.73 -15.01
CA LYS A 138 -19.83 -25.71 -14.94
C LYS A 138 -19.27 -27.12 -14.74
N TRP A 139 -19.47 -28.03 -15.69
CA TRP A 139 -19.06 -29.43 -15.58
C TRP A 139 -17.57 -29.63 -15.21
N PRO A 140 -16.58 -28.86 -15.69
CA PRO A 140 -15.19 -29.03 -15.29
C PRO A 140 -14.94 -28.66 -13.82
N ALA A 141 -15.49 -27.53 -13.36
CA ALA A 141 -15.43 -27.10 -11.95
C ALA A 141 -16.19 -28.07 -11.02
N GLU A 142 -17.36 -28.55 -11.44
CA GLU A 142 -18.15 -29.54 -10.68
C GLU A 142 -17.42 -30.90 -10.58
N ALA A 143 -16.78 -31.34 -11.67
CA ALA A 143 -15.97 -32.56 -11.69
C ALA A 143 -14.71 -32.41 -10.82
N PHE A 144 -14.06 -31.23 -10.84
CA PHE A 144 -12.98 -30.90 -9.91
C PHE A 144 -13.45 -30.97 -8.45
N ALA A 145 -14.61 -30.39 -8.11
CA ALA A 145 -15.16 -30.46 -6.75
C ALA A 145 -15.45 -31.90 -6.32
N ARG A 146 -16.14 -32.69 -7.15
CA ARG A 146 -16.45 -34.10 -6.90
C ARG A 146 -15.19 -34.94 -6.69
N PHE A 147 -14.13 -34.70 -7.47
CA PHE A 147 -12.84 -35.37 -7.31
C PHE A 147 -12.11 -34.91 -6.03
N GLY A 148 -11.97 -33.59 -5.83
CA GLY A 148 -11.22 -33.01 -4.71
C GLY A 148 -11.82 -33.34 -3.35
N LEU A 149 -13.15 -33.35 -3.22
CA LEU A 149 -13.84 -33.76 -1.99
C LEU A 149 -13.57 -35.23 -1.63
N SER A 150 -13.38 -36.10 -2.62
CA SER A 150 -13.01 -37.50 -2.42
C SER A 150 -11.52 -37.65 -2.08
N ALA A 151 -10.64 -37.03 -2.87
CA ALA A 151 -9.20 -37.11 -2.71
C ALA A 151 -8.69 -36.50 -1.39
N LEU A 152 -9.35 -35.44 -0.89
CA LEU A 152 -8.98 -34.75 0.35
C LEU A 152 -9.80 -35.21 1.57
N ALA A 153 -10.61 -36.28 1.45
CA ALA A 153 -11.54 -36.72 2.50
C ALA A 153 -10.85 -37.11 3.84
N GLN A 154 -9.55 -37.40 3.82
CA GLN A 154 -8.73 -37.73 5.00
C GLN A 154 -7.56 -36.74 5.21
N VAL A 155 -7.53 -35.64 4.47
CA VAL A 155 -6.48 -34.61 4.53
C VAL A 155 -7.03 -33.40 5.30
N PRO A 156 -6.31 -32.83 6.29
CA PRO A 156 -6.73 -31.60 6.98
C PRO A 156 -7.03 -30.44 6.01
N ALA A 157 -7.87 -29.50 6.40
CA ALA A 157 -8.14 -28.29 5.62
C ALA A 157 -7.03 -27.26 5.82
N ASN A 158 -5.86 -27.51 5.22
CA ASN A 158 -4.69 -26.65 5.33
C ASN A 158 -4.91 -25.30 4.63
N ASP A 159 -4.33 -24.24 5.18
CA ASP A 159 -4.26 -22.91 4.58
C ASP A 159 -3.02 -22.76 3.68
N PHE A 160 -3.08 -21.83 2.73
CA PHE A 160 -1.94 -21.49 1.88
C PHE A 160 -0.84 -20.82 2.72
N PRO A 161 0.43 -21.25 2.61
CA PRO A 161 1.52 -20.70 3.41
C PRO A 161 1.71 -19.20 3.10
N LEU A 162 1.87 -18.39 4.14
CA LEU A 162 2.22 -16.98 4.00
C LEU A 162 3.73 -16.84 3.79
N PRO A 163 4.20 -16.18 2.71
CA PRO A 163 5.62 -15.92 2.52
C PRO A 163 6.08 -14.85 3.51
N SER A 164 7.05 -15.19 4.37
CA SER A 164 7.42 -14.39 5.54
C SER A 164 8.05 -13.03 5.21
N ASP A 165 8.86 -12.96 4.15
CA ASP A 165 9.74 -11.81 3.88
C ASP A 165 9.49 -11.17 2.50
N ALA A 166 8.56 -11.70 1.71
CA ALA A 166 8.31 -11.25 0.32
C ALA A 166 7.20 -10.19 0.21
N LEU A 167 6.36 -10.03 1.24
CA LEU A 167 5.17 -9.17 1.20
C LEU A 167 5.23 -8.02 2.21
N THR A 168 4.60 -6.90 1.83
CA THR A 168 4.33 -5.76 2.71
C THR A 168 2.87 -5.33 2.57
N THR A 169 2.22 -4.98 3.69
CA THR A 169 0.83 -4.51 3.70
C THR A 169 0.79 -2.99 3.80
N VAL A 170 0.11 -2.34 2.86
CA VAL A 170 0.06 -0.88 2.76
C VAL A 170 -1.39 -0.41 2.63
N ARG A 171 -1.74 0.66 3.36
CA ARG A 171 -3.01 1.37 3.19
C ARG A 171 -2.96 2.23 1.92
N VAL A 172 -3.89 1.99 1.01
CA VAL A 172 -3.95 2.64 -0.31
C VAL A 172 -5.37 3.13 -0.61
N ASP A 173 -5.47 4.14 -1.45
CA ASP A 173 -6.69 4.45 -2.18
C ASP A 173 -6.98 3.29 -3.14
N ALA A 174 -8.01 2.49 -2.84
CA ALA A 174 -8.35 1.29 -3.60
C ALA A 174 -8.87 1.58 -5.01
N THR A 175 -9.25 2.83 -5.31
CA THR A 175 -9.72 3.24 -6.64
C THR A 175 -8.60 3.75 -7.54
N ARG A 176 -7.53 4.31 -6.96
CA ARG A 176 -6.41 4.95 -7.69
C ARG A 176 -5.05 4.26 -7.52
N GLY A 177 -4.90 3.32 -6.59
CA GLY A 177 -3.68 2.53 -6.41
C GLY A 177 -2.48 3.30 -5.84
N CYS A 178 -2.73 4.41 -5.15
CA CYS A 178 -1.73 5.30 -4.56
C CYS A 178 -1.97 5.45 -3.04
N LEU A 179 -0.99 6.01 -2.31
CA LEU A 179 -1.17 6.23 -0.86
C LEU A 179 -2.29 7.27 -0.61
N PRO A 180 -3.14 7.07 0.40
CA PRO A 180 -4.21 8.02 0.71
C PRO A 180 -3.63 9.37 1.16
N ASN A 181 -4.34 10.45 0.84
CA ASN A 181 -4.07 11.79 1.33
C ASN A 181 -5.23 12.25 2.25
N PRO A 182 -5.16 13.44 2.90
CA PRO A 182 -6.22 13.91 3.81
C PRO A 182 -7.61 14.07 3.17
N PHE A 183 -7.70 14.07 1.84
CA PHE A 183 -8.92 14.21 1.05
C PHE A 183 -9.37 12.88 0.41
N THR A 184 -8.65 11.77 0.63
CA THR A 184 -9.10 10.43 0.21
C THR A 184 -10.25 9.98 1.13
N PRO A 185 -11.46 9.72 0.61
CA PRO A 185 -12.59 9.30 1.44
C PRO A 185 -12.28 8.00 2.21
N PRO A 186 -12.58 7.89 3.52
CA PRO A 186 -12.22 6.72 4.33
C PRO A 186 -12.70 5.39 3.76
N GLU A 187 -13.87 5.38 3.12
CA GLU A 187 -14.52 4.22 2.50
C GLU A 187 -13.78 3.65 1.27
N VAL A 188 -12.91 4.43 0.63
CA VAL A 188 -12.02 3.93 -0.45
C VAL A 188 -10.60 3.62 0.04
N VAL A 189 -10.27 3.83 1.32
CA VAL A 189 -8.95 3.48 1.88
C VAL A 189 -8.94 2.02 2.35
N ALA A 190 -8.28 1.16 1.59
CA ALA A 190 -8.17 -0.26 1.92
C ALA A 190 -6.71 -0.68 2.16
N GLU A 191 -6.52 -1.75 2.94
CA GLU A 191 -5.23 -2.42 3.01
C GLU A 191 -5.06 -3.38 1.83
N ARG A 192 -3.84 -3.40 1.28
CA ARG A 192 -3.44 -4.26 0.16
C ARG A 192 -2.02 -4.79 0.40
N SER A 193 -1.81 -6.06 0.08
CA SER A 193 -0.50 -6.68 0.08
C SER A 193 0.21 -6.41 -1.24
N TYR A 194 1.47 -6.00 -1.17
CA TYR A 194 2.39 -5.79 -2.29
C TYR A 194 3.64 -6.64 -2.11
N LEU A 195 4.36 -6.93 -3.19
CA LEU A 195 5.72 -7.44 -3.08
C LEU A 195 6.60 -6.32 -2.50
N VAL A 196 7.54 -6.65 -1.61
CA VAL A 196 8.47 -5.65 -1.03
C VAL A 196 9.24 -4.93 -2.14
N GLY A 197 9.15 -3.59 -2.16
CA GLY A 197 9.74 -2.72 -3.19
C GLY A 197 8.84 -2.45 -4.41
N THR A 198 7.59 -2.92 -4.40
CA THR A 198 6.58 -2.65 -5.44
C THR A 198 5.39 -1.83 -4.94
N GLU A 199 5.32 -1.56 -3.64
CA GLU A 199 4.28 -0.75 -3.03
C GLU A 199 4.25 0.71 -3.55
N PRO A 200 3.07 1.34 -3.62
CA PRO A 200 2.98 2.74 -4.02
C PRO A 200 3.67 3.64 -3.00
N THR A 201 4.71 4.36 -3.43
CA THR A 201 5.49 5.28 -2.58
C THR A 201 5.02 6.73 -2.64
N LYS A 202 3.98 7.02 -3.43
CA LYS A 202 3.45 8.38 -3.64
C LYS A 202 2.01 8.47 -3.13
N ALA A 203 1.72 9.58 -2.45
CA ALA A 203 0.35 10.02 -2.20
C ALA A 203 -0.38 10.25 -3.53
N CYS A 204 -1.67 9.94 -3.56
CA CYS A 204 -2.54 10.34 -4.64
C CYS A 204 -2.53 11.87 -4.78
N THR A 205 -2.46 12.38 -6.02
CA THR A 205 -2.73 13.79 -6.27
C THR A 205 -4.16 14.13 -5.85
N GLU A 206 -4.31 15.31 -5.27
CA GLU A 206 -5.61 15.86 -4.87
C GLU A 206 -6.47 16.14 -6.12
N PRO A 207 -7.81 16.11 -6.01
CA PRO A 207 -8.65 16.91 -6.88
C PRO A 207 -8.18 18.37 -6.80
N ALA A 208 -8.25 19.13 -7.89
CA ALA A 208 -7.64 20.47 -7.96
C ALA A 208 -8.26 21.49 -6.99
N ASP A 209 -9.48 21.22 -6.53
CA ASP A 209 -10.20 21.97 -5.50
C ASP A 209 -10.66 20.96 -4.41
N PRO A 210 -10.62 21.33 -3.12
CA PRO A 210 -11.29 20.54 -2.08
C PRO A 210 -12.81 20.52 -2.33
N PRO A 211 -13.53 19.46 -1.93
CA PRO A 211 -14.98 19.44 -2.06
C PRO A 211 -15.57 20.61 -1.27
N ARG A 212 -16.43 21.39 -1.91
CA ARG A 212 -17.13 22.49 -1.24
C ARG A 212 -18.36 21.96 -0.53
N VAL A 213 -18.52 22.34 0.73
CA VAL A 213 -19.68 21.96 1.56
C VAL A 213 -20.39 23.22 2.00
N GLU A 214 -21.72 23.24 1.83
CA GLU A 214 -22.57 24.31 2.35
C GLU A 214 -22.70 24.15 3.87
N VAL A 215 -22.14 25.09 4.63
CA VAL A 215 -22.31 25.17 6.08
C VAL A 215 -23.65 25.86 6.39
N PRO A 216 -24.60 25.18 7.06
CA PRO A 216 -25.87 25.78 7.41
C PRO A 216 -25.71 27.01 8.34
N GLU A 217 -26.52 28.04 8.09
CA GLU A 217 -26.68 29.15 9.06
C GLU A 217 -27.54 28.69 10.25
N VAL A 218 -26.95 28.82 11.43
CA VAL A 218 -27.56 28.50 12.73
C VAL A 218 -27.44 29.62 13.77
N THR A 219 -26.78 30.73 13.46
CA THR A 219 -26.73 31.92 14.33
C THR A 219 -28.15 32.44 14.61
N GLY A 220 -28.43 32.80 15.86
CA GLY A 220 -29.76 33.21 16.31
C GLY A 220 -30.79 32.09 16.47
N ARG A 221 -30.45 30.81 16.22
CA ARG A 221 -31.30 29.66 16.56
C ARG A 221 -31.06 29.20 18.01
N GLY A 222 -32.02 28.47 18.58
CA GLY A 222 -31.79 27.68 19.79
C GLY A 222 -30.70 26.62 19.56
N VAL A 223 -29.85 26.36 20.56
CA VAL A 223 -28.61 25.59 20.39
C VAL A 223 -28.85 24.14 19.99
N ASP A 224 -29.91 23.51 20.47
CA ASP A 224 -30.18 22.09 20.18
C ASP A 224 -30.64 21.92 18.72
N ALA A 225 -31.58 22.75 18.25
CA ALA A 225 -32.00 22.83 16.84
C ALA A 225 -30.89 23.33 15.89
N ALA A 226 -29.84 23.98 16.44
CA ALA A 226 -28.63 24.31 15.69
C ALA A 226 -27.69 23.11 15.55
N ILE A 227 -27.55 22.30 16.61
CA ILE A 227 -26.79 21.04 16.59
C ILE A 227 -27.44 20.07 15.59
N GLU A 228 -28.74 19.79 15.73
CA GLU A 228 -29.51 18.92 14.81
C GLU A 228 -29.32 19.32 13.34
N ARG A 229 -29.36 20.63 13.03
CA ARG A 229 -29.21 21.14 11.67
C ARG A 229 -27.79 21.00 11.10
N LEU A 230 -26.77 21.00 11.96
CA LEU A 230 -25.37 20.77 11.58
C LEU A 230 -25.05 19.28 11.46
N GLU A 231 -25.55 18.45 12.36
CA GLU A 231 -25.39 16.98 12.32
C GLU A 231 -26.12 16.38 11.12
N ALA A 232 -27.33 16.86 10.80
CA ALA A 232 -28.05 16.49 9.57
C ALA A 232 -27.33 16.94 8.28
N ALA A 233 -26.40 17.90 8.36
CA ALA A 233 -25.52 18.32 7.27
C ALA A 233 -24.14 17.62 7.31
N GLY A 234 -23.95 16.62 8.18
CA GLY A 234 -22.72 15.81 8.25
C GLY A 234 -21.55 16.44 9.02
N PHE A 235 -21.80 17.45 9.85
CA PHE A 235 -20.79 18.04 10.74
C PHE A 235 -20.83 17.40 12.14
N ALA A 236 -19.66 17.15 12.73
CA ALA A 236 -19.57 16.92 14.17
C ALA A 236 -19.68 18.26 14.91
N VAL A 237 -20.39 18.34 16.04
CA VAL A 237 -20.64 19.64 16.71
C VAL A 237 -19.98 19.73 18.08
N ARG A 238 -19.17 20.78 18.30
CA ARG A 238 -18.59 21.15 19.60
C ARG A 238 -19.30 22.39 20.15
N ARG A 239 -20.11 22.23 21.19
CA ARG A 239 -20.68 23.36 21.94
C ARG A 239 -19.59 24.08 22.75
N ARG A 240 -19.69 25.41 22.82
CA ARG A 240 -19.03 26.31 23.77
C ARG A 240 -20.05 27.34 24.25
N GLU A 241 -19.69 28.11 25.26
CA GLU A 241 -20.52 29.21 25.75
C GLU A 241 -19.92 30.57 25.40
N ALA A 242 -20.78 31.57 25.27
CA ALA A 242 -20.42 32.97 25.05
C ALA A 242 -21.46 33.87 25.72
N PHE A 243 -21.02 34.96 26.34
CA PHE A 243 -21.92 35.97 26.88
C PHE A 243 -22.64 36.71 25.73
N SER A 244 -23.93 37.02 25.90
CA SER A 244 -24.68 37.89 24.98
C SER A 244 -25.77 38.65 25.71
N THR A 245 -25.87 39.95 25.45
CA THR A 245 -26.97 40.82 25.87
C THR A 245 -28.09 40.91 24.81
N GLN A 246 -27.89 40.32 23.63
CA GLN A 246 -28.79 40.45 22.47
C GLN A 246 -29.67 39.21 22.25
N LEU A 247 -29.27 38.05 22.82
CA LEU A 247 -29.99 36.78 22.69
C LEU A 247 -30.26 36.19 24.09
N PRO A 248 -31.46 35.67 24.37
CA PRO A 248 -31.73 34.89 25.59
C PRO A 248 -30.75 33.70 25.71
N PRO A 249 -30.51 33.15 26.91
CA PRO A 249 -29.66 31.96 27.09
C PRO A 249 -30.08 30.76 26.23
N GLY A 250 -29.10 29.97 25.79
CA GLY A 250 -29.35 28.76 24.98
C GLY A 250 -29.53 29.00 23.47
N PHE A 251 -29.20 30.19 22.96
CA PHE A 251 -29.23 30.55 21.53
C PHE A 251 -27.82 30.69 20.97
N VAL A 252 -27.61 30.42 19.68
CA VAL A 252 -26.28 30.51 19.05
C VAL A 252 -25.90 31.96 18.79
N VAL A 253 -24.88 32.45 19.51
CA VAL A 253 -24.28 33.79 19.36
C VAL A 253 -23.39 33.87 18.11
N ARG A 254 -22.68 32.77 17.80
CA ARG A 254 -21.95 32.58 16.53
C ARG A 254 -21.65 31.10 16.28
N GLN A 255 -21.35 30.78 15.03
CA GLN A 255 -20.76 29.52 14.58
C GLN A 255 -19.34 29.71 14.05
N ILE A 256 -18.52 28.67 14.10
CA ILE A 256 -17.24 28.53 13.38
C ILE A 256 -17.19 27.10 12.82
N PRO A 257 -17.06 26.87 11.51
CA PRO A 257 -16.93 27.84 10.43
C PRO A 257 -18.21 28.67 10.22
N GLY A 258 -18.06 29.78 9.49
CA GLY A 258 -19.19 30.64 9.11
C GLY A 258 -20.15 29.95 8.14
N PRO A 259 -21.35 30.53 7.93
CA PRO A 259 -22.35 29.99 7.01
C PRO A 259 -21.88 30.03 5.54
N GLY A 260 -22.61 29.31 4.68
CA GLY A 260 -22.44 29.33 3.23
C GLY A 260 -21.46 28.30 2.70
N GLU A 261 -21.10 28.39 1.42
CA GLU A 261 -20.17 27.49 0.77
C GLU A 261 -18.74 27.66 1.34
N GLN A 262 -18.17 26.57 1.86
CA GLN A 262 -16.83 26.56 2.46
C GLN A 262 -16.00 25.37 1.91
N GLU A 263 -14.68 25.56 1.83
CA GLU A 263 -13.70 24.54 1.42
C GLU A 263 -13.42 23.57 2.57
N LEU A 264 -14.35 22.66 2.84
CA LEU A 264 -14.36 21.78 4.01
C LEU A 264 -14.72 20.34 3.63
N LEU A 265 -14.15 19.38 4.34
CA LEU A 265 -14.52 17.97 4.23
C LEU A 265 -15.80 17.67 5.05
N ALA A 266 -16.60 16.73 4.58
CA ALA A 266 -17.66 16.12 5.40
C ALA A 266 -17.05 15.48 6.66
N GLY A 267 -17.75 15.52 7.80
CA GLY A 267 -17.21 15.11 9.10
C GLY A 267 -16.33 16.15 9.82
N PHE A 268 -16.18 17.37 9.27
CA PHE A 268 -15.48 18.46 9.95
C PHE A 268 -16.21 18.89 11.24
N THR A 269 -15.47 19.42 12.23
CA THR A 269 -16.05 19.85 13.51
C THR A 269 -16.51 21.31 13.47
N ALA A 270 -17.82 21.53 13.43
CA ALA A 270 -18.43 22.85 13.66
C ALA A 270 -18.45 23.17 15.16
N THR A 271 -18.11 24.41 15.52
CA THR A 271 -18.19 24.93 16.90
C THR A 271 -19.31 25.96 17.01
N VAL A 272 -20.32 25.66 17.84
CA VAL A 272 -21.41 26.60 18.15
C VAL A 272 -21.18 27.24 19.52
N PHE A 273 -21.38 28.56 19.60
CA PHE A 273 -21.23 29.33 20.83
C PHE A 273 -22.62 29.70 21.37
N SER A 274 -23.12 29.01 22.40
CA SER A 274 -24.42 29.28 23.02
C SER A 274 -24.37 30.44 24.00
N SER A 275 -25.39 31.29 23.99
CA SER A 275 -25.57 32.42 24.90
C SER A 275 -25.73 31.97 26.35
N VAL A 276 -25.07 32.71 27.24
CA VAL A 276 -25.30 32.69 28.69
C VAL A 276 -25.59 34.12 29.18
N ALA A 277 -26.50 34.26 30.15
CA ALA A 277 -26.91 35.56 30.69
C ALA A 277 -26.04 36.02 31.88
N ASP A 278 -25.38 35.09 32.57
CA ASP A 278 -24.48 35.44 33.67
C ASP A 278 -23.10 35.85 33.16
N ARG A 279 -22.49 36.80 33.86
CA ARG A 279 -21.11 37.23 33.65
C ARG A 279 -20.53 37.71 34.97
N SER A 280 -19.72 36.87 35.58
CA SER A 280 -18.67 37.33 36.48
C SER A 280 -17.70 38.21 35.66
N ASP A 281 -17.64 39.50 35.99
CA ASP A 281 -16.86 40.50 35.27
C ASP A 281 -15.36 40.36 35.61
N VAL A 282 -14.71 39.33 35.07
CA VAL A 282 -13.27 39.11 35.22
C VAL A 282 -12.50 40.07 34.30
N PRO A 283 -11.60 40.91 34.82
CA PRO A 283 -10.79 41.81 33.99
C PRO A 283 -9.78 41.00 33.15
N ILE A 284 -9.84 41.17 31.83
CA ILE A 284 -8.97 40.48 30.89
C ILE A 284 -7.63 41.23 30.78
N PRO A 285 -6.47 40.60 31.05
CA PRO A 285 -5.16 41.21 30.82
C PRO A 285 -4.92 41.50 29.32
N ASP A 286 -4.31 42.64 29.00
CA ASP A 286 -3.82 42.89 27.64
C ASP A 286 -2.58 42.01 27.36
N VAL A 287 -2.68 41.22 26.28
CA VAL A 287 -1.65 40.29 25.80
C VAL A 287 -1.26 40.55 24.35
N LEU A 288 -1.69 41.68 23.76
CA LEU A 288 -1.35 42.03 22.38
C LEU A 288 0.17 42.21 22.22
N GLY A 289 0.73 41.62 21.17
CA GLY A 289 2.17 41.62 20.89
C GLY A 289 3.03 40.73 21.80
N GLN A 290 2.46 40.07 22.82
CA GLN A 290 3.23 39.16 23.68
C GLN A 290 3.54 37.82 22.99
N PRO A 291 4.68 37.16 23.31
CA PRO A 291 4.92 35.77 22.91
C PRO A 291 3.83 34.84 23.45
N LEU A 292 3.41 33.84 22.67
CA LEU A 292 2.29 32.94 23.02
C LEU A 292 2.37 32.34 24.43
N ALA A 293 3.56 31.95 24.89
CA ALA A 293 3.75 31.40 26.23
C ALA A 293 3.47 32.43 27.35
N ALA A 294 3.82 33.70 27.15
CA ALA A 294 3.54 34.78 28.09
C ALA A 294 2.05 35.18 28.04
N ALA A 295 1.49 35.33 26.83
CA ALA A 295 0.08 35.61 26.62
C ALA A 295 -0.83 34.55 27.28
N ARG A 296 -0.49 33.26 27.10
CA ARG A 296 -1.16 32.15 27.76
C ARG A 296 -1.04 32.24 29.27
N ALA A 297 0.18 32.36 29.81
CA ALA A 297 0.39 32.39 31.26
C ALA A 297 -0.33 33.57 31.94
N ALA A 298 -0.37 34.75 31.30
CA ALA A 298 -1.09 35.92 31.82
C ALA A 298 -2.61 35.68 31.91
N LEU A 299 -3.21 35.08 30.87
CA LEU A 299 -4.63 34.73 30.83
C LEU A 299 -4.97 33.58 31.79
N GLU A 300 -4.16 32.52 31.83
CA GLU A 300 -4.34 31.39 32.78
C GLU A 300 -4.23 31.86 34.24
N THR A 301 -3.30 32.77 34.55
CA THR A 301 -3.16 33.38 35.89
C THR A 301 -4.37 34.22 36.27
N ALA A 302 -5.04 34.86 35.31
CA ALA A 302 -6.30 35.57 35.50
C ALA A 302 -7.55 34.66 35.49
N GLY A 303 -7.37 33.33 35.50
CA GLY A 303 -8.45 32.35 35.60
C GLY A 303 -9.12 31.96 34.29
N PHE A 304 -8.61 32.42 33.14
CA PHE A 304 -9.16 32.06 31.82
C PHE A 304 -8.60 30.72 31.33
N VAL A 305 -9.45 29.89 30.70
CA VAL A 305 -9.04 28.65 30.03
C VAL A 305 -8.56 28.97 28.61
N VAL A 306 -7.27 28.79 28.32
CA VAL A 306 -6.63 29.30 27.09
C VAL A 306 -6.37 28.21 26.04
N GLU A 307 -7.31 28.03 25.12
CA GLU A 307 -7.01 27.44 23.82
C GLU A 307 -6.36 28.48 22.88
N ALA A 308 -5.42 28.05 22.05
CA ALA A 308 -4.68 28.92 21.14
C ALA A 308 -4.83 28.45 19.68
N ASP A 309 -5.45 29.28 18.84
CA ASP A 309 -5.59 29.06 17.40
C ASP A 309 -4.31 29.52 16.67
N LEU A 310 -3.44 28.57 16.32
CA LEU A 310 -2.14 28.81 15.68
C LEU A 310 -2.28 29.04 14.17
N ARG A 311 -2.87 30.16 13.78
CA ARG A 311 -2.90 30.60 12.38
C ARG A 311 -1.52 31.07 11.93
N CYS A 312 -0.98 30.45 10.89
CA CYS A 312 0.12 31.05 10.15
C CYS A 312 -0.37 32.36 9.51
N PRO A 313 0.32 33.50 9.73
CA PRO A 313 0.16 34.65 8.85
C PRO A 313 0.51 34.25 7.42
N THR A 314 -0.08 34.89 6.42
CA THR A 314 0.21 34.69 4.99
C THR A 314 1.57 35.27 4.56
N ALA A 315 2.56 35.25 5.46
CA ALA A 315 3.93 35.71 5.26
C ALA A 315 4.90 34.51 5.18
N PRO A 316 5.85 34.48 4.24
CA PRO A 316 6.60 33.28 3.85
C PRO A 316 7.75 32.88 4.80
N ARG A 317 7.55 32.98 6.13
CA ARG A 317 8.60 32.71 7.14
C ARG A 317 8.28 31.62 8.17
N CYS A 318 7.05 31.10 8.21
CA CYS A 318 6.66 30.01 9.10
C CYS A 318 6.86 28.63 8.45
N ALA A 319 8.11 28.23 8.20
CA ALA A 319 8.44 26.83 7.97
C ALA A 319 8.59 26.12 9.33
N PRO A 320 8.02 24.92 9.54
CA PRO A 320 8.20 24.18 10.78
C PRO A 320 9.68 23.82 10.97
N ARG A 321 10.27 24.24 12.10
CA ARG A 321 11.60 23.79 12.48
C ARG A 321 11.57 22.27 12.66
N ARG A 322 12.38 21.55 11.88
CA ARG A 322 12.65 20.13 12.13
C ARG A 322 13.03 19.95 13.61
N PRO A 323 12.54 18.90 14.31
CA PRO A 323 13.10 18.54 15.61
C PRO A 323 14.60 18.25 15.44
N PRO A 324 15.44 18.55 16.44
CA PRO A 324 16.85 18.17 16.41
C PRO A 324 16.95 16.65 16.27
N ALA A 325 17.83 16.17 15.39
CA ALA A 325 18.06 14.75 15.21
C ALA A 325 18.50 14.12 16.54
N LEU A 326 18.03 12.90 16.83
CA LEU A 326 18.42 12.13 18.01
C LEU A 326 19.92 11.84 17.99
N GLY A 327 20.69 12.70 18.66
CA GLY A 327 22.10 12.49 18.91
C GLY A 327 22.30 11.21 19.71
N ARG A 328 23.22 10.34 19.28
CA ARG A 328 23.58 9.12 20.02
C ARG A 328 23.94 9.47 21.46
N PHE A 329 23.21 8.90 22.42
CA PHE A 329 23.61 8.94 23.83
C PHE A 329 24.95 8.19 23.98
N GLY A 330 26.01 8.95 24.21
CA GLY A 330 27.30 8.40 24.63
C GLY A 330 27.16 7.80 26.04
N SER A 331 27.70 6.61 26.24
CA SER A 331 27.60 5.92 27.54
C SER A 331 28.36 6.68 28.63
N SER A 332 27.69 6.86 29.78
CA SER A 332 28.27 7.49 30.95
C SER A 332 29.39 6.62 31.55
N ARG A 333 30.47 7.26 32.01
CA ARG A 333 31.59 6.60 32.69
C ARG A 333 31.77 7.24 34.07
N PRO A 334 31.77 6.47 35.17
CA PRO A 334 31.86 7.02 36.52
C PRO A 334 33.28 7.55 36.83
N PRO A 335 33.42 8.47 37.79
CA PRO A 335 34.70 9.10 38.10
C PRO A 335 35.65 8.16 38.85
N ARG A 336 36.95 8.25 38.57
CA ARG A 336 38.03 7.74 39.43
C ARG A 336 39.15 8.76 39.58
N THR A 337 39.89 8.61 40.68
CA THR A 337 40.71 9.64 41.32
C THR A 337 42.11 9.84 40.72
N ARG A 338 42.71 11.02 40.99
CA ARG A 338 44.07 11.41 40.59
C ARG A 338 45.15 10.47 41.12
N ARG A 339 46.19 10.21 40.33
CA ARG A 339 47.61 10.11 40.79
C ARG A 339 48.59 10.50 39.66
N ARG A 340 49.89 10.55 40.00
CA ARG A 340 50.96 11.32 39.28
C ARG A 340 51.51 10.67 37.99
N ALA A 341 52.16 11.49 37.17
CA ALA A 341 53.06 11.11 36.06
C ALA A 341 54.48 10.71 36.57
N PRO A 342 55.44 10.25 35.73
CA PRO A 342 56.17 11.13 34.77
C PRO A 342 56.49 10.51 33.37
N ARG A 343 57.23 11.27 32.53
CA ARG A 343 57.88 10.82 31.26
C ARG A 343 59.30 10.25 31.51
N PRO A 344 59.90 9.47 30.58
CA PRO A 344 60.90 9.98 29.59
C PRO A 344 60.60 9.46 28.14
N CYS A 345 60.91 10.15 27.01
CA CYS A 345 62.17 10.63 26.39
C CYS A 345 62.97 9.57 25.59
N ALA A 346 63.00 9.67 24.25
CA ALA A 346 64.02 9.12 23.32
C ALA A 346 63.91 9.76 21.90
N CYS A 347 64.98 9.70 21.09
CA CYS A 347 65.04 10.15 19.68
C CYS A 347 66.09 9.34 18.86
N PRO A 348 66.12 9.44 17.51
CA PRO A 348 66.74 8.46 16.61
C PRO A 348 68.22 8.75 16.25
N PRO A 349 68.90 7.85 15.51
CA PRO A 349 68.96 7.89 14.03
C PRO A 349 68.58 6.50 13.42
N THR A 350 68.83 6.04 12.18
CA THR A 350 69.72 6.41 11.03
C THR A 350 69.05 6.19 9.65
N ARG A 351 69.78 6.47 8.55
CA ARG A 351 69.56 5.97 7.17
C ARG A 351 70.72 5.04 6.75
N PRO A 352 70.62 4.36 5.59
CA PRO A 352 71.58 4.69 4.52
C PRO A 352 70.92 4.96 3.14
N GLN A 353 71.73 5.27 2.12
CA GLN A 353 71.36 5.51 0.72
C GLN A 353 72.36 4.80 -0.21
N THR A 354 71.94 4.46 -1.44
CA THR A 354 72.76 4.55 -2.67
C THR A 354 71.86 4.50 -3.92
N GLU A 355 71.90 5.58 -4.71
CA GLU A 355 72.08 5.68 -6.19
C GLU A 355 71.26 4.80 -7.18
N ARG A 356 70.94 5.23 -8.41
CA ARG A 356 71.39 6.35 -9.29
C ARG A 356 70.15 7.16 -9.79
N ARG A 357 70.14 8.50 -9.89
CA ARG A 357 70.75 9.41 -10.91
C ARG A 357 70.36 9.08 -12.37
N ALA A 358 70.02 10.02 -13.28
CA ALA A 358 69.62 11.46 -13.24
C ALA A 358 69.16 11.86 -14.70
N ALA A 359 68.72 13.07 -15.11
CA ALA A 359 68.44 14.39 -14.51
C ALA A 359 67.55 15.26 -15.47
N ARG A 360 66.88 16.31 -14.96
CA ARG A 360 66.22 17.45 -15.68
C ARG A 360 64.95 17.11 -16.50
N GLY A 361 63.97 18.00 -16.70
CA GLY A 361 63.76 19.35 -16.14
C GLY A 361 62.46 20.02 -16.64
N ASP A 362 62.00 21.03 -15.91
CA ASP A 362 61.09 22.16 -16.21
C ASP A 362 59.95 22.10 -17.27
N CYS A 363 58.76 22.52 -16.79
CA CYS A 363 57.80 23.45 -17.41
C CYS A 363 57.17 23.28 -18.83
N ALA A 364 55.85 23.54 -18.82
CA ALA A 364 55.06 24.28 -19.83
C ALA A 364 54.54 23.59 -21.12
N CYS A 365 53.20 23.45 -21.13
CA CYS A 365 52.23 23.91 -22.14
C CYS A 365 52.53 23.85 -23.67
N ARG A 366 51.46 23.49 -24.40
CA ARG A 366 51.19 23.55 -25.87
C ARG A 366 51.36 22.17 -26.56
N ARG A 367 50.55 21.81 -27.57
CA ARG A 367 49.58 22.60 -28.36
C ARG A 367 48.39 21.77 -28.87
N THR A 368 47.29 22.47 -29.17
CA THR A 368 46.14 22.11 -30.06
C THR A 368 46.61 21.99 -31.54
N PRO A 369 45.80 21.54 -32.54
CA PRO A 369 44.33 21.64 -32.73
C PRO A 369 43.66 20.33 -33.26
N THR A 370 42.42 20.22 -33.77
CA THR A 370 41.38 21.15 -34.31
C THR A 370 39.95 20.75 -33.88
N GLY A 371 39.00 21.70 -33.87
CA GLY A 371 37.59 21.39 -33.55
C GLY A 371 36.66 22.61 -33.30
N CYS A 372 36.42 23.42 -34.32
CA CYS A 372 35.41 24.50 -34.35
C CYS A 372 34.77 24.54 -35.77
N PRO A 373 33.57 25.14 -35.99
CA PRO A 373 33.04 26.31 -35.27
C PRO A 373 31.57 26.25 -34.82
N THR A 374 31.17 27.27 -34.05
CA THR A 374 29.79 27.79 -34.01
C THR A 374 29.78 29.24 -34.52
N PRO A 375 28.68 29.69 -35.12
CA PRO A 375 28.07 30.96 -34.71
C PRO A 375 26.54 30.84 -34.57
N ARG A 376 25.77 31.59 -33.76
CA ARG A 376 25.89 32.88 -33.02
C ARG A 376 24.96 33.98 -33.57
N SER A 377 23.69 33.90 -33.14
CA SER A 377 22.76 35.00 -32.80
C SER A 377 22.37 36.10 -33.83
N ALA A 378 21.04 36.29 -33.95
CA ALA A 378 20.29 37.54 -33.69
C ALA A 378 19.51 38.24 -34.84
N ARG A 379 18.26 38.64 -34.52
CA ARG A 379 17.36 39.65 -35.13
C ARG A 379 16.74 39.36 -36.52
N GLY A 380 15.48 39.80 -36.68
CA GLY A 380 14.96 40.31 -37.96
C GLY A 380 13.73 39.59 -38.56
N CYS A 381 12.55 40.22 -38.49
CA CYS A 381 11.38 39.92 -39.33
C CYS A 381 11.48 40.66 -40.69
N PRO A 382 10.50 40.61 -41.64
CA PRO A 382 9.26 39.80 -41.72
C PRO A 382 8.96 39.16 -43.13
N ARG A 383 7.93 38.29 -43.22
CA ARG A 383 6.90 38.09 -44.32
C ARG A 383 7.30 38.09 -45.84
N PRO A 384 6.37 37.82 -46.77
CA PRO A 384 5.23 36.88 -46.81
C PRO A 384 5.58 35.70 -47.78
N ALA A 385 4.71 34.81 -48.27
CA ALA A 385 3.24 34.77 -48.33
C ALA A 385 2.72 33.33 -48.21
#